data_AF-A0A4Q2XUU9-F1
#
_entry.id   AF-A0A4Q2XUU9-F1
#
_cell.length_a   1.000
_cell.length_b   1.000
_cell.length_c   1.000
_cell.angle_alpha   90.00
_cell.angle_beta   90.00
_cell.angle_gamma   90.00
#
_symmetry.space_group_name_H-M   'P 1'
#
loop_
_entity.id
_entity.type
_entity.pdbx_description
1 polymer ?
#
loop_
_entity_poly.entity_id
_entity_poly.type
_entity_poly.pdbx_seq_one_letter_code
_entity_poly.pdbx_strand_id
1 'polypeptide(L)'
;MENPPSVARALAVMAHCALVPALMSPAHAELTNRWSFNQTAGVAPAGTVVADRVGTANAAVVGNGATFNGASLTLPGTTTGNQNPASISAYVDLPNGLISAKTDVTVEIWATPVSIKNWQRLFDFGRMLSSNTALSNAARGSGALAGEILPNATAAPNNATSRDDFAMATHRDSTVNTQRIMMKQGFNAEMGTNTGLALTVGTQHHIVCVFKDGVGSYGSEGGQMIWYLNGAQAGTLDVNFKPGSLSDRNNWLGRSMYSADNNANIAYNEVRIYSHALTPAEITANILAGPEEIGEPDPVDPPVPDNLWKFTTQADSEADAGTTFTDSIGSRVVTLRGNGGSLTGGAVVLPGSTTGNQPSSTISAYLDLPNGIVTSTPSVSFEAWAAPLSSKNWQRLFDFGRCATSHGAGAAAGEILNTNVAPGVTTAYDNLSLTFNNAGN
;
A
#
# COMPACT_ATOMS: atom_id res chain seq x y z
N MET A 1 36.43 -20.29 -70.76
CA MET A 1 36.49 -18.87 -70.36
C MET A 1 35.35 -18.68 -69.37
N GLU A 2 35.61 -18.95 -68.10
CA GLU A 2 36.03 -17.98 -67.07
C GLU A 2 34.86 -17.12 -66.56
N ASN A 3 34.53 -17.30 -65.27
CA ASN A 3 33.75 -16.42 -64.37
C ASN A 3 34.54 -15.12 -64.04
N PRO A 4 34.07 -14.08 -63.27
CA PRO A 4 32.91 -13.92 -62.34
C PRO A 4 32.29 -12.46 -62.39
N PRO A 5 31.71 -11.79 -61.34
CA PRO A 5 31.15 -12.17 -60.03
C PRO A 5 29.75 -11.59 -59.67
N SER A 6 29.23 -12.15 -58.57
CA SER A 6 28.15 -11.77 -57.63
C SER A 6 27.66 -10.32 -57.53
N VAL A 7 26.34 -10.16 -57.36
CA VAL A 7 25.77 -9.15 -56.44
C VAL A 7 24.67 -9.78 -55.60
N ALA A 8 24.96 -9.94 -54.31
CA ALA A 8 24.01 -10.33 -53.28
C ALA A 8 22.97 -9.21 -53.09
N ARG A 9 21.68 -9.56 -53.13
CA ARG A 9 20.61 -8.65 -52.68
C ARG A 9 20.42 -8.85 -51.19
N ALA A 10 20.99 -7.93 -50.41
CA ALA A 10 20.68 -7.77 -49.00
C ALA A 10 19.23 -7.27 -48.86
N LEU A 11 18.36 -8.09 -48.28
CA LEU A 11 17.03 -7.67 -47.85
C LEU A 11 17.20 -7.03 -46.46
N ALA A 12 16.84 -5.75 -46.35
CA ALA A 12 16.97 -4.98 -45.12
C ALA A 12 16.13 -5.60 -44.00
N VAL A 13 16.79 -6.00 -42.92
CA VAL A 13 16.15 -6.30 -41.64
C VAL A 13 15.73 -4.96 -41.03
N MET A 14 14.42 -4.68 -41.03
CA MET A 14 13.86 -3.66 -40.15
C MET A 14 14.02 -4.14 -38.72
N ALA A 15 14.97 -3.54 -37.99
CA ALA A 15 15.05 -3.64 -36.55
C ALA A 15 13.74 -3.09 -35.95
N HIS A 16 12.83 -3.98 -35.59
CA HIS A 16 11.75 -3.63 -34.69
C HIS A 16 12.38 -3.31 -33.35
N CYS A 17 12.22 -2.06 -32.91
CA CYS A 17 12.45 -1.64 -31.54
C CYS A 17 11.89 -2.71 -30.61
N ALA A 18 12.77 -3.37 -29.87
CA ALA A 18 12.37 -4.15 -28.72
C ALA A 18 11.70 -3.16 -27.75
N LEU A 19 10.39 -3.26 -27.63
CA LEU A 19 9.66 -2.67 -26.54
C LEU A 19 10.17 -3.40 -25.29
N VAL A 20 11.14 -2.80 -24.60
CA VAL A 20 11.49 -3.22 -23.24
C VAL A 20 10.18 -3.13 -22.47
N PRO A 21 9.67 -4.23 -21.90
CA PRO A 21 8.53 -4.11 -21.00
C PRO A 21 9.02 -3.18 -19.90
N ALA A 22 8.39 -2.01 -19.80
CA ALA A 22 8.57 -1.16 -18.65
C ALA A 22 8.33 -2.07 -17.45
N LEU A 23 9.39 -2.39 -16.71
CA LEU A 23 9.27 -2.88 -15.35
C LEU A 23 8.34 -1.85 -14.70
N MET A 24 7.10 -2.23 -14.44
CA MET A 24 6.25 -1.45 -13.58
C MET A 24 7.02 -1.44 -12.27
N SER A 25 7.75 -0.35 -12.01
CA SER A 25 8.16 -0.03 -10.65
C SER A 25 6.90 -0.20 -9.81
N PRO A 26 6.96 -0.95 -8.68
CA PRO A 26 5.82 -0.97 -7.78
C PRO A 26 5.40 0.48 -7.60
N ALA A 27 4.11 0.77 -7.88
CA ALA A 27 3.60 2.13 -7.82
C ALA A 27 4.01 2.70 -6.47
N HIS A 28 4.99 3.62 -6.49
CA HIS A 28 5.52 4.18 -5.26
C HIS A 28 4.33 4.78 -4.50
N ALA A 29 4.30 4.60 -3.18
CA ALA A 29 3.36 5.24 -2.28
C ALA A 29 3.09 6.69 -2.73
N GLU A 30 1.83 7.10 -2.84
CA GLU A 30 1.49 8.47 -3.26
C GLU A 30 1.90 9.45 -2.16
N LEU A 31 3.18 9.87 -2.18
CA LEU A 31 3.70 10.94 -1.37
C LEU A 31 2.93 12.21 -1.73
N THR A 32 2.18 12.78 -0.78
CA THR A 32 1.36 13.97 -1.05
C THR A 32 2.00 15.25 -0.55
N ASN A 33 2.82 15.17 0.50
CA ASN A 33 3.43 16.36 1.11
C ASN A 33 4.83 16.04 1.65
N ARG A 34 5.75 16.99 1.49
CA ARG A 34 7.13 16.86 1.96
C ARG A 34 7.68 18.21 2.44
N TRP A 35 8.11 18.29 3.69
CA TRP A 35 8.75 19.49 4.27
C TRP A 35 10.15 19.17 4.80
N SER A 36 11.16 19.70 4.12
CA SER A 36 12.56 19.65 4.56
C SER A 36 12.92 20.91 5.34
N PHE A 37 13.40 20.75 6.57
CA PHE A 37 13.74 21.84 7.50
C PHE A 37 15.25 22.20 7.45
N ASN A 38 15.84 22.12 6.26
CA ASN A 38 17.27 22.33 5.98
C ASN A 38 17.61 23.78 5.59
N GLN A 39 16.82 24.75 6.03
CA GLN A 39 17.07 26.17 5.79
C GLN A 39 18.36 26.62 6.49
N THR A 40 19.00 27.65 5.95
CA THR A 40 20.23 28.25 6.49
C THR A 40 20.10 28.52 7.99
N ALA A 41 21.17 28.25 8.74
CA ALA A 41 21.20 28.42 10.19
C ALA A 41 20.83 29.86 10.61
N GLY A 42 19.95 29.98 11.59
CA GLY A 42 19.43 31.27 12.04
C GLY A 42 18.12 31.18 12.82
N VAL A 43 17.59 32.32 13.22
CA VAL A 43 16.26 32.40 13.86
C VAL A 43 15.16 32.11 12.85
N ALA A 44 14.13 31.37 13.28
CA ALA A 44 12.91 31.12 12.51
C ALA A 44 11.74 31.86 13.20
N PRO A 45 11.55 33.17 12.94
CA PRO A 45 10.48 33.93 13.55
C PRO A 45 9.09 33.43 13.11
N ALA A 46 8.05 33.77 13.87
CA ALA A 46 6.67 33.52 13.48
C ALA A 46 6.38 34.08 12.06
N GLY A 47 5.66 33.31 11.25
CA GLY A 47 5.40 33.59 9.84
C GLY A 47 6.47 33.07 8.87
N THR A 48 7.55 32.45 9.36
CA THR A 48 8.51 31.77 8.49
C THR A 48 7.82 30.62 7.78
N VAL A 49 7.88 30.60 6.44
CA VAL A 49 7.26 29.58 5.60
C VAL A 49 8.27 28.49 5.26
N VAL A 50 7.86 27.23 5.40
CA VAL A 50 8.59 26.06 4.91
C VAL A 50 7.76 25.45 3.78
N ALA A 51 8.33 25.43 2.57
CA ALA A 51 7.62 24.99 1.39
C ALA A 51 7.34 23.48 1.42
N ASP A 52 6.14 23.10 1.00
CA ASP A 52 5.84 21.72 0.61
C ASP A 52 6.49 21.45 -0.75
N ARG A 53 7.41 20.49 -0.81
CA ARG A 53 8.18 20.17 -2.02
C ARG A 53 7.44 19.24 -2.99
N VAL A 54 6.27 18.74 -2.60
CA VAL A 54 5.48 17.79 -3.40
C VAL A 54 4.11 18.37 -3.72
N GLY A 55 3.40 18.83 -2.69
CA GLY A 55 2.10 19.47 -2.83
C GLY A 55 2.19 20.99 -2.78
N THR A 56 1.09 21.61 -2.37
CA THR A 56 0.98 23.07 -2.18
C THR A 56 0.77 23.46 -0.72
N ALA A 57 0.89 22.52 0.21
CA ALA A 57 0.50 22.70 1.60
C ALA A 57 1.66 23.30 2.42
N ASN A 58 2.09 24.52 2.11
CA ASN A 58 3.22 25.14 2.82
C ASN A 58 2.98 25.23 4.34
N ALA A 59 4.00 24.88 5.11
CA ALA A 59 4.00 24.96 6.57
C ALA A 59 4.41 26.36 7.02
N ALA A 60 3.95 26.77 8.22
CA ALA A 60 4.31 28.05 8.83
C ALA A 60 4.80 27.86 10.26
N VAL A 61 5.90 28.54 10.62
CA VAL A 61 6.32 28.65 12.01
C VAL A 61 5.40 29.63 12.73
N VAL A 62 4.90 29.25 13.90
CA VAL A 62 4.07 30.09 14.78
C VAL A 62 4.72 30.13 16.15
N GLY A 63 4.63 31.25 16.87
CA GLY A 63 5.23 31.41 18.20
C GLY A 63 6.69 31.85 18.17
N ASN A 64 7.37 31.67 19.30
CA ASN A 64 8.69 32.27 19.54
C ASN A 64 9.79 31.24 19.76
N GLY A 65 11.01 31.60 19.36
CA GLY A 65 12.24 30.90 19.76
C GLY A 65 12.62 29.68 18.91
N ALA A 66 11.98 29.45 17.76
CA ALA A 66 12.46 28.44 16.81
C ALA A 66 13.75 28.89 16.12
N THR A 67 14.61 27.92 15.80
CA THR A 67 15.88 28.17 15.10
C THR A 67 16.18 27.06 14.10
N PHE A 68 16.73 27.44 12.95
CA PHE A 68 17.34 26.51 12.00
C PHE A 68 18.83 26.34 12.29
N ASN A 69 19.37 25.17 12.00
CA ASN A 69 20.82 24.89 12.05
C ASN A 69 21.41 24.48 10.69
N GLY A 70 20.68 24.63 9.58
CA GLY A 70 21.09 24.12 8.26
C GLY A 70 20.60 22.71 7.94
N ALA A 71 20.14 21.95 8.93
CA ALA A 71 19.69 20.56 8.75
C ALA A 71 18.36 20.25 9.46
N SER A 72 17.88 21.14 10.33
CA SER A 72 16.66 20.95 11.11
C SER A 72 16.13 22.26 11.68
N LEU A 73 14.83 22.27 12.00
CA LEU A 73 14.14 23.30 12.77
C LEU A 73 13.99 22.83 14.22
N THR A 74 14.64 23.51 15.16
CA THR A 74 14.51 23.25 16.59
C THR A 74 13.38 24.08 17.20
N LEU A 75 12.40 23.41 17.81
CA LEU A 75 11.35 24.04 18.62
C LEU A 75 11.78 24.15 20.09
N PRO A 76 11.47 25.23 20.82
CA PRO A 76 12.03 25.46 22.16
C PRO A 76 11.28 24.80 23.32
N GLY A 77 9.97 24.54 23.19
CA GLY A 77 9.17 23.83 24.21
C GLY A 77 9.23 24.40 25.63
N THR A 78 9.21 25.72 25.79
CA THR A 78 9.29 26.43 27.09
C THR A 78 7.92 26.82 27.67
N THR A 79 6.83 26.55 26.96
CA THR A 79 5.46 26.88 27.36
C THR A 79 4.53 25.68 27.23
N THR A 80 3.31 25.81 27.77
CA THR A 80 2.18 24.94 27.41
C THR A 80 1.42 25.47 26.20
N GLY A 81 0.51 24.66 25.66
CA GLY A 81 -0.39 25.06 24.58
C GLY A 81 -1.39 26.16 24.95
N ASN A 82 -1.53 26.51 26.24
CA ASN A 82 -2.45 27.53 26.74
C ASN A 82 -1.83 28.93 26.71
N GLN A 83 -1.35 29.33 25.54
CA GLN A 83 -0.76 30.64 25.27
C GLN A 83 -1.34 31.20 23.98
N ASN A 84 -1.33 32.53 23.86
CA ASN A 84 -1.58 33.18 22.57
C ASN A 84 -0.34 33.05 21.66
N PRO A 85 -0.49 33.20 20.33
CA PRO A 85 0.63 33.11 19.39
C PRO A 85 1.80 34.05 19.68
N ALA A 86 1.57 35.21 20.31
CA ALA A 86 2.62 36.17 20.63
C ALA A 86 3.53 35.73 21.80
N SER A 87 3.08 34.79 22.64
CA SER A 87 3.80 34.33 23.84
C SER A 87 4.12 32.84 23.84
N ILE A 88 3.53 32.05 22.94
CA ILE A 88 3.75 30.60 22.88
C ILE A 88 5.16 30.26 22.38
N SER A 89 5.70 29.14 22.87
CA SER A 89 6.84 28.47 22.26
C SER A 89 6.54 28.12 20.82
N ALA A 90 7.55 28.23 19.96
CA ALA A 90 7.34 27.98 18.56
C ALA A 90 6.87 26.54 18.29
N TYR A 91 5.97 26.41 17.32
CA TYR A 91 5.48 25.17 16.74
C TYR A 91 5.27 25.37 15.23
N VAL A 92 5.02 24.29 14.49
CA VAL A 92 4.74 24.37 13.06
C VAL A 92 3.26 24.15 12.82
N ASP A 93 2.64 25.07 12.08
CA ASP A 93 1.27 25.00 11.61
C ASP A 93 1.24 24.52 10.16
N LEU A 94 0.45 23.49 9.89
CA LEU A 94 0.24 22.91 8.57
C LEU A 94 -1.20 23.21 8.10
N PRO A 95 -1.45 23.28 6.79
CA PRO A 95 -2.80 23.52 6.27
C PRO A 95 -3.83 22.47 6.70
N ASN A 96 -5.10 22.86 6.70
CA ASN A 96 -6.23 22.00 7.07
C ASN A 96 -6.51 20.90 6.04
N GLY A 97 -7.13 19.80 6.46
CA GLY A 97 -7.60 18.75 5.54
C GLY A 97 -6.54 17.76 5.03
N LEU A 98 -5.36 17.71 5.66
CA LEU A 98 -4.26 16.83 5.25
C LEU A 98 -4.55 15.34 5.47
N ILE A 99 -5.32 15.01 6.50
CA ILE A 99 -5.54 13.63 6.97
C ILE A 99 -6.97 13.19 6.68
N SER A 100 -7.96 14.08 6.87
CA SER A 100 -9.37 13.71 6.70
C SER A 100 -9.76 13.43 5.24
N ALA A 101 -8.90 13.76 4.28
CA ALA A 101 -9.11 13.48 2.86
C ALA A 101 -8.64 12.07 2.45
N LYS A 102 -8.01 11.30 3.36
CA LYS A 102 -7.32 10.05 3.05
C LYS A 102 -8.04 8.82 3.60
N THR A 103 -7.90 7.69 2.89
CA THR A 103 -8.36 6.37 3.36
C THR A 103 -7.25 5.70 4.17
N ASP A 104 -6.10 5.50 3.54
CA ASP A 104 -4.85 5.14 4.19
C ASP A 104 -3.95 6.38 4.31
N VAL A 105 -3.21 6.49 5.40
CA VAL A 105 -2.29 7.61 5.60
C VAL A 105 -1.02 7.15 6.29
N THR A 106 0.12 7.70 5.86
CA THR A 106 1.38 7.57 6.60
C THR A 106 1.95 8.94 6.89
N VAL A 107 2.37 9.15 8.13
CA VAL A 107 3.15 10.31 8.59
C VAL A 107 4.55 9.81 8.95
N GLU A 108 5.55 10.27 8.23
CA GLU A 108 6.95 9.86 8.39
C GLU A 108 7.80 11.07 8.77
N ILE A 109 8.60 10.94 9.83
CA ILE A 109 9.33 12.06 10.43
C ILE A 109 10.75 11.64 10.84
N TRP A 110 11.74 12.44 10.44
CA TRP A 110 13.07 12.44 11.06
C TRP A 110 13.14 13.54 12.10
N ALA A 111 13.23 13.16 13.37
CA ALA A 111 13.19 14.10 14.48
C ALA A 111 14.19 13.75 15.59
N THR A 112 14.71 14.79 16.24
CA THR A 112 15.62 14.68 17.40
C THR A 112 14.93 15.28 18.62
N PRO A 113 14.46 14.47 19.59
CA PRO A 113 14.02 15.01 20.87
C PRO A 113 15.16 15.74 21.56
N VAL A 114 14.96 16.99 21.98
CA VAL A 114 16.01 17.82 22.61
C VAL A 114 15.88 17.83 24.12
N SER A 115 14.66 17.75 24.64
CA SER A 115 14.40 17.44 26.05
C SER A 115 13.06 16.72 26.21
N ILE A 116 12.82 16.22 27.42
CA ILE A 116 11.57 15.54 27.78
C ILE A 116 10.57 16.61 28.23
N LYS A 117 9.35 16.54 27.69
CA LYS A 117 8.22 17.35 28.14
C LYS A 117 7.03 16.43 28.39
N ASN A 118 6.27 16.73 29.44
CA ASN A 118 5.03 16.01 29.72
C ASN A 118 4.03 16.22 28.57
N TRP A 119 3.49 15.14 28.03
CA TRP A 119 2.63 15.12 26.84
C TRP A 119 3.22 15.79 25.58
N GLN A 120 4.52 15.60 25.35
CA GLN A 120 5.22 16.15 24.19
C GLN A 120 4.76 15.54 22.86
N ARG A 121 3.97 16.30 22.08
CA ARG A 121 3.52 15.90 20.74
C ARG A 121 4.66 15.95 19.72
N LEU A 122 4.81 14.88 18.95
CA LEU A 122 5.56 14.89 17.70
C LEU A 122 4.72 15.57 16.62
N PHE A 123 3.47 15.16 16.50
CA PHE A 123 2.44 15.79 15.67
C PHE A 123 1.07 15.61 16.34
N ASP A 124 0.13 16.48 15.98
CA ASP A 124 -1.27 16.42 16.42
C ASP A 124 -2.14 17.04 15.31
N PHE A 125 -2.88 16.21 14.60
CA PHE A 125 -3.77 16.61 13.50
C PHE A 125 -5.22 16.45 13.93
N GLY A 126 -5.97 17.54 13.98
CA GLY A 126 -7.25 17.46 14.66
C GLY A 126 -8.00 18.77 14.78
N ARG A 127 -8.93 18.79 15.73
CA ARG A 127 -9.80 19.93 16.01
C ARG A 127 -10.02 20.02 17.50
N MET A 128 -9.91 21.24 18.04
CA MET A 128 -10.25 21.48 19.44
C MET A 128 -11.77 21.48 19.66
N LEU A 129 -12.17 21.10 20.87
CA LEU A 129 -13.55 21.17 21.27
C LEU A 129 -13.97 22.63 21.51
N SER A 130 -14.84 23.16 20.65
CA SER A 130 -15.22 24.57 20.67
C SER A 130 -15.86 25.01 21.99
N SER A 131 -16.63 24.14 22.66
CA SER A 131 -17.23 24.43 23.98
C SER A 131 -16.18 24.68 25.06
N ASN A 132 -15.00 24.07 24.95
CA ASN A 132 -13.93 24.23 25.94
C ASN A 132 -13.07 25.45 25.67
N THR A 133 -13.09 26.01 24.46
CA THR A 133 -12.30 27.21 24.15
C THR A 133 -12.92 28.48 24.73
N ALA A 134 -14.24 28.58 24.92
CA ALA A 134 -14.98 29.79 25.33
C ALA A 134 -14.60 31.10 24.59
N LEU A 135 -13.78 31.03 23.54
CA LEU A 135 -13.25 32.16 22.79
C LEU A 135 -14.22 32.54 21.67
N SER A 136 -14.37 33.84 21.45
CA SER A 136 -15.01 34.34 20.23
C SER A 136 -14.19 33.96 18.99
N ASN A 137 -14.83 33.91 17.81
CA ASN A 137 -14.10 33.65 16.56
C ASN A 137 -12.94 34.64 16.38
N ALA A 138 -13.17 35.93 16.66
CA ALA A 138 -12.13 36.95 16.57
C ALA A 138 -10.94 36.69 17.51
N ALA A 139 -11.18 36.18 18.73
CA ALA A 139 -10.13 35.86 19.68
C ALA A 139 -9.29 34.63 19.26
N ARG A 140 -9.92 33.68 18.55
CA ARG A 140 -9.25 32.53 17.91
C ARG A 140 -8.52 32.89 16.61
N GLY A 141 -8.63 34.15 16.18
CA GLY A 141 -8.06 34.66 14.94
C GLY A 141 -9.13 35.00 13.91
N SER A 142 -8.95 36.12 13.20
CA SER A 142 -9.91 36.52 12.17
C SER A 142 -10.00 35.44 11.09
N GLY A 143 -11.21 34.95 10.82
CA GLY A 143 -11.47 33.86 9.88
C GLY A 143 -11.50 32.45 10.50
N ALA A 144 -11.21 32.31 11.80
CA ALA A 144 -11.16 31.01 12.45
C ALA A 144 -12.51 30.28 12.41
N LEU A 145 -12.47 29.04 11.96
CA LEU A 145 -13.60 28.11 12.01
C LEU A 145 -13.80 27.60 13.45
N ALA A 146 -14.87 26.82 13.65
CA ALA A 146 -15.16 26.24 14.95
C ALA A 146 -14.07 25.23 15.36
N GLY A 147 -13.48 25.43 16.54
CA GLY A 147 -12.42 24.57 17.06
C GLY A 147 -11.02 24.81 16.47
N GLU A 148 -10.87 25.79 15.58
CA GLU A 148 -9.60 26.22 14.99
C GLU A 148 -8.97 27.35 15.81
N ILE A 149 -7.64 27.34 15.95
CA ILE A 149 -6.84 28.43 16.51
C ILE A 149 -5.83 28.86 15.47
N LEU A 150 -6.02 30.04 14.89
CA LEU A 150 -5.18 30.55 13.83
C LEU A 150 -3.89 31.20 14.36
N PRO A 151 -2.84 31.30 13.54
CA PRO A 151 -1.59 32.00 13.90
C PRO A 151 -1.78 33.47 14.30
N ASN A 152 -2.89 34.10 13.89
CA ASN A 152 -3.25 35.48 14.23
C ASN A 152 -4.22 35.60 15.42
N ALA A 153 -4.42 34.53 16.20
CA ALA A 153 -5.21 34.58 17.43
C ALA A 153 -4.64 35.59 18.42
N THR A 154 -5.52 36.20 19.23
CA THR A 154 -5.13 37.23 20.21
C THR A 154 -5.24 36.75 21.66
N ALA A 155 -5.89 35.60 21.88
CA ALA A 155 -6.09 35.00 23.19
C ALA A 155 -5.55 33.56 23.27
N ALA A 156 -5.27 33.12 24.50
CA ALA A 156 -4.95 31.73 24.78
C ALA A 156 -6.22 30.86 24.70
N PRO A 157 -6.11 29.58 24.27
CA PRO A 157 -7.26 28.71 24.03
C PRO A 157 -8.00 28.22 25.28
N ASN A 158 -7.52 28.53 26.49
CA ASN A 158 -8.17 28.30 27.80
C ASN A 158 -8.65 26.86 28.06
N ASN A 159 -7.78 25.99 28.58
CA ASN A 159 -8.12 24.59 28.92
C ASN A 159 -8.80 23.82 27.77
N ALA A 160 -8.47 24.17 26.52
CA ALA A 160 -8.96 23.47 25.35
C ALA A 160 -8.52 22.00 25.39
N THR A 161 -9.40 21.15 24.87
CA THR A 161 -9.17 19.72 24.71
C THR A 161 -9.43 19.31 23.27
N SER A 162 -8.92 18.16 22.87
CA SER A 162 -9.25 17.56 21.58
C SER A 162 -10.74 17.20 21.48
N ARG A 163 -11.33 17.49 20.32
CA ARG A 163 -12.54 16.83 19.81
C ARG A 163 -12.13 15.69 18.88
N ASP A 164 -11.31 16.03 17.90
CA ASP A 164 -10.76 15.06 16.95
C ASP A 164 -9.23 15.13 17.03
N ASP A 165 -8.55 13.98 17.05
CA ASP A 165 -7.10 13.91 16.91
C ASP A 165 -6.63 12.64 16.18
N PHE A 166 -5.53 12.79 15.46
CA PHE A 166 -4.62 11.76 15.00
C PHE A 166 -3.22 12.23 15.42
N ALA A 167 -2.63 11.57 16.42
CA ALA A 167 -1.48 12.14 17.12
C ALA A 167 -0.49 11.07 17.61
N MET A 168 0.75 11.53 17.81
CA MET A 168 1.78 10.79 18.52
C MET A 168 2.46 11.69 19.56
N ALA A 169 2.57 11.20 20.79
CA ALA A 169 3.41 11.77 21.83
C ALA A 169 4.73 11.01 21.93
N THR A 170 5.85 11.73 21.88
CA THR A 170 7.19 11.16 22.16
C THR A 170 7.38 10.85 23.64
N HIS A 171 6.71 11.60 24.50
CA HIS A 171 6.73 11.44 25.95
C HIS A 171 5.35 11.80 26.49
N ARG A 172 4.61 10.79 26.95
CA ARG A 172 3.34 11.00 27.64
C ARG A 172 3.58 11.61 29.02
N ASP A 173 4.62 11.12 29.70
CA ASP A 173 4.95 11.52 31.06
C ASP A 173 6.19 12.42 31.09
N SER A 174 6.57 12.88 32.28
CA SER A 174 7.83 13.62 32.50
C SER A 174 9.07 12.70 32.60
N THR A 175 8.96 11.47 32.12
CA THR A 175 10.02 10.44 32.14
C THR A 175 10.28 9.92 30.73
N VAL A 176 11.53 9.51 30.47
CA VAL A 176 11.93 8.90 29.19
C VAL A 176 11.09 7.68 28.86
N ASN A 177 11.03 7.32 27.58
CA ASN A 177 10.49 6.06 27.09
C ASN A 177 9.02 5.85 27.46
N THR A 178 8.19 6.87 27.22
CA THR A 178 6.74 6.84 27.51
C THR A 178 5.94 7.25 26.28
N GLN A 179 6.25 6.72 25.10
CA GLN A 179 5.59 7.13 23.86
C GLN A 179 4.13 6.67 23.84
N ARG A 180 3.29 7.41 23.14
CA ARG A 180 1.88 7.05 22.91
C ARG A 180 1.48 7.42 21.48
N ILE A 181 0.83 6.49 20.80
CA ILE A 181 -0.01 6.79 19.64
C ILE A 181 -1.46 6.89 20.09
N MET A 182 -2.21 7.81 19.51
CA MET A 182 -3.58 8.08 19.91
C MET A 182 -4.42 8.65 18.78
N MET A 183 -5.70 8.35 18.87
CA MET A 183 -6.72 8.93 18.01
C MET A 183 -8.01 9.15 18.79
N LYS A 184 -8.75 10.17 18.39
CA LYS A 184 -10.03 10.53 18.98
C LYS A 184 -10.96 11.04 17.90
N GLN A 185 -12.23 10.65 17.99
CA GLN A 185 -13.29 11.10 17.09
C GLN A 185 -14.42 11.74 17.90
N GLY A 186 -14.71 13.02 17.63
CA GLY A 186 -15.85 13.73 18.19
C GLY A 186 -15.82 13.88 19.72
N PHE A 187 -16.89 13.41 20.37
CA PHE A 187 -17.04 13.49 21.82
C PHE A 187 -16.69 12.17 22.54
N ASN A 188 -16.19 11.19 21.78
CA ASN A 188 -15.83 9.89 22.33
C ASN A 188 -14.56 9.99 23.19
N ALA A 189 -14.32 8.95 24.00
CA ALA A 189 -13.06 8.82 24.71
C ALA A 189 -11.90 8.68 23.71
N GLU A 190 -10.74 9.23 24.06
CA GLU A 190 -9.52 9.03 23.28
C GLU A 190 -9.08 7.56 23.35
N MET A 191 -8.76 6.98 22.21
CA MET A 191 -8.16 5.67 22.10
C MET A 191 -6.64 5.84 21.95
N GLY A 192 -5.85 4.98 22.60
CA GLY A 192 -4.40 5.04 22.38
C GLY A 192 -3.61 3.95 23.06
N THR A 193 -2.46 3.65 22.46
CA THR A 193 -1.54 2.61 22.89
C THR A 193 -0.25 3.25 23.40
N ASN A 194 0.16 2.84 24.59
CA ASN A 194 1.40 3.28 25.21
C ASN A 194 2.52 2.29 24.90
N THR A 195 3.75 2.79 24.83
CA THR A 195 4.95 1.98 24.63
C THR A 195 6.10 2.50 25.50
N GLY A 196 7.13 1.67 25.63
CA GLY A 196 8.27 1.89 26.53
C GLY A 196 9.62 1.88 25.82
N LEU A 197 9.66 2.28 24.54
CA LEU A 197 10.87 2.12 23.73
C LEU A 197 11.89 3.22 24.02
N ALA A 198 13.17 2.87 23.86
CA ALA A 198 14.27 3.81 24.00
C ALA A 198 14.20 4.91 22.92
N LEU A 199 13.93 6.15 23.35
CA LEU A 199 13.97 7.34 22.49
C LEU A 199 15.00 8.31 23.08
N THR A 200 16.23 8.23 22.57
CA THR A 200 17.38 8.92 23.15
C THR A 200 17.36 10.41 22.78
N VAL A 201 17.34 11.26 23.79
CA VAL A 201 17.46 12.72 23.61
C VAL A 201 18.78 13.08 22.93
N GLY A 202 18.75 14.03 22.01
CA GLY A 202 19.90 14.49 21.23
C GLY A 202 20.27 13.55 20.06
N THR A 203 19.52 12.46 19.86
CA THR A 203 19.71 11.55 18.72
C THR A 203 18.56 11.70 17.72
N GLN A 204 18.88 11.74 16.43
CA GLN A 204 17.86 11.71 15.39
C GLN A 204 17.26 10.30 15.30
N HIS A 205 15.93 10.24 15.30
CA HIS A 205 15.14 9.03 15.12
C HIS A 205 14.30 9.15 13.86
N HIS A 206 14.12 8.02 13.19
CA HIS A 206 13.12 7.86 12.14
C HIS A 206 11.85 7.28 12.76
N ILE A 207 10.75 8.01 12.64
CA ILE A 207 9.48 7.68 13.27
C ILE A 207 8.40 7.70 12.19
N VAL A 208 7.68 6.59 12.07
CA VAL A 208 6.60 6.44 11.08
C VAL A 208 5.32 6.08 11.80
N CYS A 209 4.23 6.77 11.50
CA CYS A 209 2.87 6.45 11.94
C CYS A 209 2.00 6.18 10.72
N VAL A 210 1.59 4.94 10.56
CA VAL A 210 0.70 4.45 9.50
C VAL A 210 -0.70 4.31 10.06
N PHE A 211 -1.72 4.74 9.33
CA PHE A 211 -3.09 4.28 9.49
C PHE A 211 -3.45 3.44 8.27
N LYS A 212 -3.98 2.24 8.51
CA LYS A 212 -4.47 1.33 7.48
C LYS A 212 -5.97 1.09 7.68
N ASP A 213 -6.76 1.37 6.65
CA ASP A 213 -8.21 1.15 6.64
C ASP A 213 -8.57 -0.33 6.58
N GLY A 214 -9.70 -0.70 7.18
CA GLY A 214 -10.29 -2.02 6.98
C GLY A 214 -9.60 -3.18 7.71
N VAL A 215 -8.57 -2.91 8.50
CA VAL A 215 -7.78 -3.91 9.25
C VAL A 215 -7.95 -3.74 10.78
N GLY A 216 -7.39 -4.69 11.54
CA GLY A 216 -7.53 -4.72 13.00
C GLY A 216 -8.89 -5.24 13.45
N SER A 217 -9.19 -5.10 14.74
CA SER A 217 -10.36 -5.69 15.39
C SER A 217 -11.71 -5.15 14.92
N TYR A 218 -11.73 -4.01 14.23
CA TYR A 218 -12.95 -3.35 13.74
C TYR A 218 -13.21 -3.56 12.24
N GLY A 219 -12.29 -4.20 11.50
CA GLY A 219 -12.46 -4.53 10.08
C GLY A 219 -12.91 -3.31 9.25
N SER A 220 -13.94 -3.50 8.42
CA SER A 220 -14.47 -2.45 7.52
C SER A 220 -14.99 -1.19 8.22
N GLU A 221 -15.34 -1.27 9.51
CA GLU A 221 -15.90 -0.17 10.29
C GLU A 221 -14.82 0.75 10.89
N GLY A 222 -13.56 0.37 10.79
CA GLY A 222 -12.45 1.13 11.38
C GLY A 222 -11.14 0.87 10.69
N GLY A 223 -10.06 0.88 11.47
CA GLY A 223 -8.73 0.61 10.97
C GLY A 223 -7.72 0.46 12.09
N GLN A 224 -6.45 0.35 11.70
CA GLN A 224 -5.35 0.20 12.64
C GLN A 224 -4.30 1.28 12.39
N MET A 225 -3.96 2.00 13.45
CA MET A 225 -2.75 2.81 13.50
C MET A 225 -1.58 1.91 13.92
N ILE A 226 -0.46 1.99 13.20
CA ILE A 226 0.78 1.25 13.45
C ILE A 226 1.89 2.28 13.50
N TRP A 227 2.75 2.21 14.51
CA TRP A 227 3.94 3.07 14.52
C TRP A 227 5.23 2.28 14.55
N TYR A 228 6.25 2.85 13.93
CA TYR A 228 7.56 2.29 13.76
C TYR A 228 8.60 3.26 14.32
N LEU A 229 9.64 2.69 14.94
CA LEU A 229 10.81 3.41 15.41
C LEU A 229 12.04 2.81 14.75
N ASN A 230 12.76 3.62 13.97
CA ASN A 230 13.96 3.21 13.25
C ASN A 230 13.75 1.92 12.42
N GLY A 231 12.60 1.84 11.73
CA GLY A 231 12.23 0.73 10.85
C GLY A 231 11.57 -0.46 11.56
N ALA A 232 11.68 -0.58 12.88
CA ALA A 232 11.05 -1.66 13.64
C ALA A 232 9.63 -1.26 14.06
N GLN A 233 8.65 -2.17 13.86
CA GLN A 233 7.30 -1.96 14.36
C GLN A 233 7.31 -1.89 15.90
N ALA A 234 6.76 -0.81 16.43
CA ALA A 234 6.86 -0.45 17.83
C ALA A 234 5.55 -0.64 18.59
N GLY A 235 4.40 -0.49 17.92
CA GLY A 235 3.10 -0.77 18.51
C GLY A 235 1.94 -0.52 17.54
N THR A 236 0.76 -0.99 17.91
CA THR A 236 -0.48 -0.83 17.15
C THR A 236 -1.60 -0.28 18.01
N LEU A 237 -2.59 0.32 17.37
CA LEU A 237 -3.82 0.81 17.97
C LEU A 237 -4.96 0.54 16.98
N ASP A 238 -5.89 -0.34 17.36
CA ASP A 238 -7.13 -0.53 16.61
C ASP A 238 -8.13 0.56 17.00
N VAL A 239 -8.78 1.18 16.02
CA VAL A 239 -9.82 2.19 16.23
C VAL A 239 -11.08 1.86 15.45
N ASN A 240 -12.23 2.26 15.99
CA ASN A 240 -13.55 2.01 15.42
C ASN A 240 -14.06 3.17 14.53
N PHE A 241 -13.14 3.90 13.91
CA PHE A 241 -13.42 5.01 13.02
C PHE A 241 -12.26 5.22 12.03
N LYS A 242 -12.48 6.05 11.01
CA LYS A 242 -11.55 6.28 9.90
C LYS A 242 -11.07 7.73 9.86
N PRO A 243 -9.90 8.03 9.25
CA PRO A 243 -9.41 9.41 9.06
C PRO A 243 -10.46 10.33 8.43
N GLY A 244 -11.22 9.84 7.45
CA GLY A 244 -12.30 10.59 6.79
C GLY A 244 -13.45 11.05 7.70
N SER A 245 -13.53 10.53 8.93
CA SER A 245 -14.52 10.94 9.93
C SER A 245 -13.99 11.99 10.93
N LEU A 246 -12.70 12.30 10.87
CA LEU A 246 -12.06 13.31 11.69
C LEU A 246 -12.24 14.71 11.08
N SER A 247 -12.10 15.72 11.92
CA SER A 247 -11.94 17.11 11.48
C SER A 247 -10.53 17.56 11.84
N ASP A 248 -9.70 17.84 10.85
CA ASP A 248 -8.29 18.22 10.97
C ASP A 248 -8.11 19.70 10.59
N ARG A 249 -8.55 20.56 11.51
CA ARG A 249 -8.58 22.04 11.42
C ARG A 249 -7.40 22.73 12.10
N ASN A 250 -6.64 21.97 12.88
CA ASN A 250 -5.42 22.39 13.53
C ASN A 250 -4.45 21.25 13.25
N ASN A 251 -3.46 21.48 12.40
CA ASN A 251 -2.52 20.44 12.02
C ASN A 251 -1.13 20.86 12.43
N TRP A 252 -0.65 20.34 13.56
CA TRP A 252 0.53 20.88 14.21
C TRP A 252 1.66 19.89 14.35
N LEU A 253 2.88 20.39 14.21
CA LEU A 253 4.08 19.72 14.71
C LEU A 253 4.53 20.43 16.00
N GLY A 254 4.67 19.67 17.08
CA GLY A 254 5.19 20.18 18.35
C GLY A 254 4.19 20.94 19.24
N ARG A 255 2.89 20.91 18.92
CA ARG A 255 1.79 21.47 19.74
C ARG A 255 0.65 20.45 19.85
N SER A 256 -0.06 20.45 20.98
CA SER A 256 -1.23 19.59 21.18
C SER A 256 -2.57 20.32 21.05
N MET A 257 -3.62 19.58 20.68
CA MET A 257 -5.03 19.96 20.87
C MET A 257 -5.41 20.18 22.34
N TYR A 258 -4.65 19.62 23.28
CA TYR A 258 -4.84 19.81 24.71
C TYR A 258 -3.96 20.97 25.20
N SER A 259 -4.57 22.10 25.57
CA SER A 259 -3.79 23.31 25.88
C SER A 259 -2.98 23.20 27.18
N ALA A 260 -3.30 22.26 28.06
CA ALA A 260 -2.53 21.99 29.26
C ALA A 260 -1.19 21.27 28.97
N ASP A 261 -1.08 20.62 27.80
CA ASP A 261 0.12 19.88 27.41
C ASP A 261 1.27 20.84 27.09
N ASN A 262 2.50 20.39 27.30
CA ASN A 262 3.68 21.18 26.97
C ASN A 262 3.89 21.23 25.46
N ASN A 263 4.35 22.38 24.96
CA ASN A 263 4.93 22.44 23.64
C ASN A 263 6.22 21.60 23.58
N ALA A 264 6.49 21.05 22.41
CA ALA A 264 7.62 20.17 22.22
C ALA A 264 8.95 20.92 22.16
N ASN A 265 9.98 20.29 22.71
CA ASN A 265 11.36 20.64 22.46
C ASN A 265 12.01 19.53 21.63
N ILE A 266 11.79 19.63 20.31
CA ILE A 266 12.18 18.66 19.29
C ILE A 266 12.80 19.43 18.11
N ALA A 267 13.83 18.87 17.48
CA ALA A 267 14.32 19.32 16.18
C ALA A 267 13.77 18.44 15.06
N TYR A 268 13.06 19.02 14.10
CA TYR A 268 12.53 18.34 12.91
C TYR A 268 13.51 18.51 11.77
N ASN A 269 13.91 17.41 11.12
CA ASN A 269 14.74 17.45 9.91
C ASN A 269 13.86 17.34 8.66
N GLU A 270 12.96 16.35 8.61
CA GLU A 270 12.10 16.07 7.47
C GLU A 270 10.76 15.53 7.94
N VAL A 271 9.67 15.92 7.28
CA VAL A 271 8.30 15.42 7.51
C VAL A 271 7.65 15.11 6.17
N ARG A 272 7.08 13.91 6.06
CA ARG A 272 6.42 13.40 4.86
C ARG A 272 5.03 12.88 5.19
N ILE A 273 4.08 13.11 4.29
CA ILE A 273 2.73 12.54 4.37
C ILE A 273 2.43 11.79 3.07
N TYR A 274 1.92 10.57 3.20
CA TYR A 274 1.54 9.69 2.10
C TYR A 274 0.04 9.41 2.12
N SER A 275 -0.58 9.27 0.95
CA SER A 275 -1.93 8.72 0.76
C SER A 275 -1.92 7.19 0.62
N HIS A 276 -1.02 6.55 1.37
CA HIS A 276 -0.73 5.12 1.32
C HIS A 276 -0.26 4.65 2.69
N ALA A 277 -0.59 3.42 3.04
CA ALA A 277 -0.09 2.76 4.24
C ALA A 277 1.26 2.11 3.94
N LEU A 278 2.38 2.77 4.28
CA LEU A 278 3.72 2.26 3.98
C LEU A 278 3.94 0.88 4.58
N THR A 279 4.50 -0.01 3.78
CA THR A 279 4.95 -1.34 4.17
C THR A 279 6.30 -1.28 4.90
N PRO A 280 6.66 -2.32 5.67
CA PRO A 280 8.00 -2.39 6.29
C PRO A 280 9.16 -2.30 5.28
N ALA A 281 8.98 -2.79 4.05
CA ALA A 281 9.98 -2.67 2.99
C ALA A 281 10.15 -1.23 2.52
N GLU A 282 9.06 -0.50 2.27
CA GLU A 282 9.10 0.92 1.92
C GLU A 282 9.71 1.78 3.05
N ILE A 283 9.33 1.52 4.31
CA ILE A 283 9.91 2.18 5.48
C ILE A 283 11.43 1.94 5.54
N THR A 284 11.87 0.71 5.29
CA THR A 284 13.31 0.36 5.26
C THR A 284 14.03 1.10 4.14
N ALA A 285 13.44 1.15 2.95
CA ALA A 285 14.00 1.87 1.82
C ALA A 285 14.16 3.37 2.12
N ASN A 286 13.14 4.00 2.71
CA ASN A 286 13.21 5.40 3.14
C ASN A 286 14.31 5.64 4.19
N ILE A 287 14.51 4.73 5.14
CA ILE A 287 15.61 4.83 6.11
C ILE A 287 16.97 4.80 5.41
N LEU A 288 17.15 3.88 4.46
CA LEU A 288 18.40 3.73 3.72
C LEU A 288 18.70 4.95 2.83
N ALA A 289 17.67 5.52 2.21
CA ALA A 289 17.78 6.76 1.44
C ALA A 289 18.05 7.99 2.34
N GLY A 290 17.53 7.96 3.57
CA GLY A 290 17.65 9.05 4.52
C GLY A 290 16.63 10.17 4.28
N PRO A 291 16.70 11.26 5.07
CA PRO A 291 15.67 12.30 5.04
C PRO A 291 15.66 13.14 3.76
N GLU A 292 16.79 13.24 3.05
CA GLU A 292 16.89 14.11 1.87
C GLU A 292 16.35 13.46 0.58
N GLU A 293 16.19 12.14 0.57
CA GLU A 293 15.81 11.37 -0.63
C GLU A 293 14.62 10.44 -0.35
N ILE A 294 13.85 10.11 -1.40
CA ILE A 294 12.78 9.12 -1.31
C ILE A 294 13.38 7.74 -1.63
N GLY A 295 13.13 6.76 -0.76
CA GLY A 295 13.65 5.41 -0.94
C GLY A 295 12.74 4.60 -1.86
N GLU A 296 13.33 3.96 -2.86
CA GLU A 296 12.62 2.98 -3.68
C GLU A 296 12.76 1.60 -3.02
N PRO A 297 11.66 0.95 -2.61
CA PRO A 297 11.75 -0.42 -2.13
C PRO A 297 12.28 -1.32 -3.25
N ASP A 298 13.10 -2.31 -2.89
CA ASP A 298 13.43 -3.37 -3.83
C ASP A 298 12.12 -3.92 -4.41
N PRO A 299 12.03 -4.11 -5.74
CA PRO A 299 10.84 -4.68 -6.34
C PRO A 299 10.52 -5.98 -5.61
N VAL A 300 9.31 -6.07 -5.04
CA VAL A 300 8.87 -7.31 -4.41
C VAL A 300 8.98 -8.39 -5.48
N ASP A 301 9.78 -9.42 -5.21
CA ASP A 301 9.90 -10.54 -6.13
C ASP A 301 8.49 -11.01 -6.50
N PRO A 302 8.18 -11.16 -7.80
CA PRO A 302 6.87 -11.61 -8.20
C PRO A 302 6.57 -12.93 -7.49
N PRO A 303 5.31 -13.16 -7.07
CA PRO A 303 4.96 -14.38 -6.37
C PRO A 303 5.41 -15.59 -7.19
N VAL A 304 6.21 -16.47 -6.59
CA VAL A 304 6.63 -17.70 -7.22
C VAL A 304 5.41 -18.63 -7.28
N PRO A 305 4.96 -19.07 -8.46
CA PRO A 305 3.81 -19.95 -8.54
C PRO A 305 4.11 -21.30 -7.89
N ASP A 306 3.14 -21.89 -7.20
CA ASP A 306 3.29 -23.23 -6.61
C ASP A 306 3.52 -24.33 -7.67
N ASN A 307 3.00 -24.11 -8.88
CA ASN A 307 3.13 -25.02 -10.02
C ASN A 307 3.33 -24.19 -11.30
N LEU A 308 4.27 -24.59 -12.16
CA LEU A 308 4.59 -23.92 -13.42
C LEU A 308 4.82 -24.94 -14.54
N TRP A 309 3.88 -24.99 -15.48
CA TRP A 309 4.02 -25.77 -16.72
C TRP A 309 4.52 -24.89 -17.85
N LYS A 310 5.58 -25.35 -18.52
CA LYS A 310 6.13 -24.74 -19.73
C LYS A 310 5.89 -25.68 -20.90
N PHE A 311 5.33 -25.16 -21.98
CA PHE A 311 5.05 -25.94 -23.20
C PHE A 311 6.18 -25.83 -24.24
N THR A 312 7.41 -25.63 -23.76
CA THR A 312 8.60 -25.48 -24.60
C THR A 312 9.17 -26.85 -24.97
N THR A 313 8.73 -27.38 -26.11
CA THR A 313 9.09 -28.71 -26.64
C THR A 313 9.53 -28.57 -28.10
N GLN A 314 9.70 -29.67 -28.86
CA GLN A 314 10.07 -29.56 -30.28
C GLN A 314 9.03 -28.73 -31.04
N ALA A 315 9.48 -27.76 -31.84
CA ALA A 315 8.60 -26.93 -32.65
C ALA A 315 8.05 -27.68 -33.87
N ASP A 316 6.87 -27.27 -34.31
CA ASP A 316 6.18 -27.72 -35.51
C ASP A 316 5.98 -29.25 -35.58
N SER A 317 5.68 -29.86 -34.43
CA SER A 317 5.42 -31.29 -34.31
C SER A 317 4.00 -31.58 -33.84
N GLU A 318 3.45 -32.70 -34.29
CA GLU A 318 2.24 -33.27 -33.69
C GLU A 318 2.51 -33.66 -32.23
N ALA A 319 1.50 -33.51 -31.37
CA ALA A 319 1.52 -33.98 -29.98
C ALA A 319 0.53 -35.14 -29.85
N ASP A 320 1.07 -36.35 -29.74
CA ASP A 320 0.25 -37.54 -29.54
C ASP A 320 -0.42 -37.52 -28.16
N ALA A 321 -1.60 -38.14 -28.08
CA ALA A 321 -2.28 -38.39 -26.81
C ALA A 321 -1.34 -39.14 -25.85
N GLY A 322 -1.24 -38.66 -24.61
CA GLY A 322 -0.30 -39.18 -23.62
C GLY A 322 1.00 -38.39 -23.52
N THR A 323 1.23 -37.41 -24.40
CA THR A 323 2.33 -36.44 -24.21
C THR A 323 2.19 -35.75 -22.86
N THR A 324 3.27 -35.70 -22.07
CA THR A 324 3.27 -35.15 -20.72
C THR A 324 4.08 -33.86 -20.61
N PHE A 325 3.62 -32.97 -19.75
CA PHE A 325 4.32 -31.74 -19.36
C PHE A 325 4.51 -31.76 -17.85
N THR A 326 5.77 -31.84 -17.41
CA THR A 326 6.10 -31.82 -15.99
C THR A 326 6.17 -30.38 -15.50
N ASP A 327 5.55 -30.15 -14.35
CA ASP A 327 5.66 -28.94 -13.58
C ASP A 327 7.13 -28.70 -13.19
N SER A 328 7.63 -27.52 -13.53
CA SER A 328 9.00 -27.10 -13.26
C SER A 328 9.25 -26.72 -11.78
N ILE A 329 8.22 -26.73 -10.93
CA ILE A 329 8.28 -26.38 -9.50
C ILE A 329 7.76 -27.53 -8.63
N GLY A 330 6.48 -27.87 -8.74
CA GLY A 330 5.76 -28.81 -7.85
C GLY A 330 5.76 -30.28 -8.30
N SER A 331 6.50 -30.63 -9.37
CA SER A 331 6.63 -31.99 -9.92
C SER A 331 5.32 -32.66 -10.38
N ARG A 332 4.21 -31.90 -10.46
CA ARG A 332 2.92 -32.36 -10.99
C ARG A 332 2.96 -32.54 -12.51
N VAL A 333 2.28 -33.56 -13.04
CA VAL A 333 2.29 -33.86 -14.48
C VAL A 333 0.95 -33.52 -15.11
N VAL A 334 0.98 -32.72 -16.18
CA VAL A 334 -0.16 -32.49 -17.06
C VAL A 334 -0.04 -33.41 -18.26
N THR A 335 -1.14 -34.02 -18.68
CA THR A 335 -1.17 -34.94 -19.81
C THR A 335 -2.03 -34.38 -20.93
N LEU A 336 -1.51 -34.33 -22.15
CA LEU A 336 -2.32 -34.09 -23.33
C LEU A 336 -3.18 -35.32 -23.61
N ARG A 337 -4.50 -35.13 -23.60
CA ARG A 337 -5.50 -36.15 -23.98
C ARG A 337 -6.13 -35.77 -25.30
N GLY A 338 -6.82 -36.70 -25.95
CA GLY A 338 -7.57 -36.44 -27.19
C GLY A 338 -6.67 -36.33 -28.44
N ASN A 339 -7.24 -35.82 -29.52
CA ASN A 339 -6.66 -35.92 -30.87
C ASN A 339 -6.37 -34.55 -31.50
N GLY A 340 -5.33 -34.47 -32.33
CA GLY A 340 -4.99 -33.29 -33.16
C GLY A 340 -4.33 -32.14 -32.40
N GLY A 341 -3.69 -32.42 -31.26
CA GLY A 341 -2.85 -31.45 -30.56
C GLY A 341 -1.51 -31.28 -31.29
N SER A 342 -0.95 -30.09 -31.27
CA SER A 342 0.38 -29.81 -31.87
C SER A 342 1.21 -28.88 -30.99
N LEU A 343 2.51 -28.79 -31.28
CA LEU A 343 3.49 -28.00 -30.55
C LEU A 343 4.14 -26.98 -31.48
N THR A 344 4.20 -25.72 -31.03
CA THR A 344 4.88 -24.64 -31.77
C THR A 344 6.30 -24.38 -31.27
N GLY A 345 6.74 -25.17 -30.29
CA GLY A 345 8.00 -24.96 -29.57
C GLY A 345 7.93 -23.94 -28.42
N GLY A 346 6.88 -23.12 -28.38
CA GLY A 346 6.57 -22.24 -27.25
C GLY A 346 5.18 -22.45 -26.64
N ALA A 347 4.30 -23.17 -27.31
CA ALA A 347 2.94 -23.43 -26.87
C ALA A 347 2.46 -24.82 -27.32
N VAL A 348 1.49 -25.33 -26.58
CA VAL A 348 0.62 -26.41 -27.04
C VAL A 348 -0.61 -25.80 -27.71
N VAL A 349 -0.94 -26.29 -28.90
CA VAL A 349 -2.08 -25.84 -29.69
C VAL A 349 -3.18 -26.89 -29.59
N LEU A 350 -4.32 -26.47 -29.05
CA LEU A 350 -5.51 -27.32 -28.91
C LEU A 350 -6.48 -27.03 -30.06
N PRO A 351 -6.94 -28.05 -30.82
CA PRO A 351 -7.70 -27.83 -32.06
C PRO A 351 -9.15 -27.39 -31.79
N GLY A 352 -9.72 -27.79 -30.65
CA GLY A 352 -11.07 -27.45 -30.22
C GLY A 352 -12.17 -27.78 -31.24
N SER A 353 -11.97 -28.77 -32.13
CA SER A 353 -12.92 -29.15 -33.18
C SER A 353 -14.15 -29.92 -32.67
N THR A 354 -14.21 -30.22 -31.38
CA THR A 354 -15.29 -30.97 -30.73
C THR A 354 -15.84 -30.27 -29.49
N THR A 355 -16.96 -30.77 -28.94
CA THR A 355 -17.68 -30.17 -27.80
C THR A 355 -17.37 -30.81 -26.43
N GLY A 356 -16.48 -31.81 -26.39
CA GLY A 356 -16.16 -32.56 -25.16
C GLY A 356 -17.07 -33.76 -24.90
N ASN A 357 -18.12 -33.97 -25.70
CA ASN A 357 -19.01 -35.14 -25.64
C ASN A 357 -18.76 -36.08 -26.84
N GLN A 358 -17.56 -36.67 -26.89
CA GLN A 358 -17.11 -37.54 -27.97
C GLN A 358 -16.40 -38.77 -27.40
N PRO A 359 -16.38 -39.91 -28.11
CA PRO A 359 -15.50 -41.01 -27.74
C PRO A 359 -14.03 -40.60 -27.91
N SER A 360 -13.15 -41.27 -27.16
CA SER A 360 -11.68 -41.09 -27.16
C SER A 360 -11.05 -41.04 -28.54
N SER A 361 -11.61 -41.79 -29.51
CA SER A 361 -11.13 -41.82 -30.90
C SER A 361 -11.36 -40.54 -31.70
N THR A 362 -12.18 -39.60 -31.19
CA THR A 362 -12.58 -38.40 -31.95
C THR A 362 -12.55 -37.11 -31.14
N ILE A 363 -12.49 -37.16 -29.80
CA ILE A 363 -12.43 -35.95 -28.97
C ILE A 363 -11.18 -35.13 -29.30
N SER A 364 -11.34 -33.81 -29.44
CA SER A 364 -10.24 -32.86 -29.62
C SER A 364 -9.25 -32.92 -28.47
N ALA A 365 -8.00 -32.59 -28.77
CA ALA A 365 -6.98 -32.53 -27.74
C ALA A 365 -7.30 -31.49 -26.66
N TYR A 366 -7.00 -31.84 -25.41
CA TYR A 366 -7.09 -30.98 -24.23
C TYR A 366 -6.01 -31.37 -23.20
N LEU A 367 -5.72 -30.47 -22.27
CA LEU A 367 -4.79 -30.73 -21.17
C LEU A 367 -5.54 -31.24 -19.95
N ASP A 368 -5.14 -32.40 -19.46
CA ASP A 368 -5.64 -33.06 -18.26
C ASP A 368 -4.69 -32.79 -17.10
N LEU A 369 -5.14 -32.00 -16.13
CA LEU A 369 -4.37 -31.61 -14.96
C LEU A 369 -4.63 -32.58 -13.80
N PRO A 370 -3.68 -32.75 -12.86
CA PRO A 370 -3.87 -33.65 -11.73
C PRO A 370 -5.10 -33.30 -10.88
N ASN A 371 -5.87 -34.33 -10.51
CA ASN A 371 -7.00 -34.20 -9.61
C ASN A 371 -6.57 -33.59 -8.26
N GLY A 372 -7.43 -32.72 -7.70
CA GLY A 372 -7.21 -32.09 -6.39
C GLY A 372 -6.31 -30.85 -6.41
N ILE A 373 -5.96 -30.33 -7.60
CA ILE A 373 -5.10 -29.15 -7.73
C ILE A 373 -5.65 -27.89 -7.06
N VAL A 374 -6.98 -27.70 -7.03
CA VAL A 374 -7.64 -26.54 -6.42
C VAL A 374 -8.08 -26.80 -4.98
N THR A 375 -8.54 -28.01 -4.68
CA THR A 375 -9.18 -28.35 -3.38
C THR A 375 -8.21 -28.36 -2.19
N SER A 376 -6.91 -28.23 -2.43
CA SER A 376 -5.86 -28.26 -1.41
C SER A 376 -5.49 -26.89 -0.85
N THR A 377 -6.07 -25.79 -1.36
CA THR A 377 -5.69 -24.42 -0.99
C THR A 377 -6.90 -23.55 -0.63
N PRO A 378 -6.87 -22.76 0.46
CA PRO A 378 -7.98 -21.87 0.85
C PRO A 378 -8.09 -20.62 -0.05
N SER A 379 -7.05 -20.33 -0.83
CA SER A 379 -7.01 -19.24 -1.81
C SER A 379 -6.10 -19.66 -2.96
N VAL A 380 -6.47 -19.30 -4.19
CA VAL A 380 -5.75 -19.72 -5.39
C VAL A 380 -5.69 -18.57 -6.40
N SER A 381 -4.58 -18.47 -7.12
CA SER A 381 -4.41 -17.58 -8.27
C SER A 381 -3.99 -18.41 -9.48
N PHE A 382 -4.51 -18.07 -10.66
CA PHE A 382 -4.12 -18.71 -11.93
C PHE A 382 -3.61 -17.65 -12.88
N GLU A 383 -2.51 -17.95 -13.54
CA GLU A 383 -1.94 -17.14 -14.61
C GLU A 383 -1.69 -18.04 -15.82
N ALA A 384 -2.02 -17.54 -17.01
CA ALA A 384 -1.77 -18.26 -18.26
C ALA A 384 -1.51 -17.28 -19.40
N TRP A 385 -0.49 -17.58 -20.20
CA TRP A 385 -0.28 -16.95 -21.50
C TRP A 385 -0.96 -17.80 -22.57
N ALA A 386 -2.08 -17.32 -23.10
CA ALA A 386 -2.86 -18.04 -24.11
C ALA A 386 -3.28 -17.10 -25.25
N ALA A 387 -3.20 -17.60 -26.48
CA ALA A 387 -3.72 -16.94 -27.66
C ALA A 387 -5.03 -17.63 -28.09
N PRO A 388 -6.19 -16.97 -28.01
CA PRO A 388 -7.42 -17.52 -28.56
C PRO A 388 -7.28 -17.66 -30.09
N LEU A 389 -7.33 -18.90 -30.59
CA LEU A 389 -7.23 -19.20 -32.03
C LEU A 389 -8.60 -19.25 -32.73
N SER A 390 -9.69 -19.04 -32.00
CA SER A 390 -11.06 -19.05 -32.53
C SER A 390 -12.00 -18.21 -31.66
N SER A 391 -13.17 -17.86 -32.20
CA SER A 391 -14.27 -17.22 -31.46
C SER A 391 -15.35 -18.23 -31.00
N LYS A 392 -14.98 -19.49 -30.80
CA LYS A 392 -15.94 -20.54 -30.41
C LYS A 392 -16.61 -20.20 -29.09
N ASN A 393 -17.92 -20.40 -29.03
CA ASN A 393 -18.73 -20.20 -27.83
C ASN A 393 -18.23 -21.11 -26.70
N TRP A 394 -18.08 -20.56 -25.49
CA TRP A 394 -17.61 -21.28 -24.30
C TRP A 394 -16.22 -21.92 -24.43
N GLN A 395 -15.28 -21.26 -25.10
CA GLN A 395 -13.90 -21.75 -25.18
C GLN A 395 -13.20 -21.65 -23.82
N ARG A 396 -13.00 -22.78 -23.14
CA ARG A 396 -12.37 -22.81 -21.81
C ARG A 396 -10.87 -22.55 -21.90
N LEU A 397 -10.39 -21.65 -21.04
CA LEU A 397 -8.97 -21.57 -20.70
C LEU A 397 -8.63 -22.59 -19.61
N PHE A 398 -9.49 -22.69 -18.59
CA PHE A 398 -9.47 -23.75 -17.58
C PHE A 398 -10.90 -24.04 -17.07
N ASP A 399 -11.09 -25.26 -16.58
CA ASP A 399 -12.34 -25.75 -15.99
C ASP A 399 -12.00 -26.73 -14.86
N PHE A 400 -12.16 -26.30 -13.61
CA PHE A 400 -11.89 -27.12 -12.44
C PHE A 400 -13.19 -27.42 -11.71
N GLY A 401 -13.50 -28.69 -11.56
CA GLY A 401 -14.69 -29.12 -10.84
C GLY A 401 -14.96 -30.60 -11.06
N ARG A 402 -16.21 -30.99 -10.89
CA ARG A 402 -16.67 -32.36 -11.15
C ARG A 402 -17.97 -32.35 -11.93
N CYS A 403 -18.28 -33.44 -12.62
CA CYS A 403 -19.60 -33.64 -13.20
C CYS A 403 -20.57 -34.22 -12.17
N ALA A 404 -21.88 -34.05 -12.38
CA ALA A 404 -22.91 -34.72 -11.61
C ALA A 404 -22.92 -36.25 -11.85
N THR A 405 -22.41 -36.68 -13.00
CA THR A 405 -22.27 -38.07 -13.41
C THR A 405 -20.78 -38.44 -13.53
N SER A 406 -20.46 -39.72 -13.32
CA SER A 406 -19.17 -40.30 -13.67
C SER A 406 -19.26 -41.07 -14.98
N HIS A 407 -18.16 -41.15 -15.73
CA HIS A 407 -18.10 -41.92 -16.97
C HIS A 407 -16.78 -42.68 -17.10
N GLY A 408 -16.87 -43.94 -17.51
CA GLY A 408 -15.74 -44.83 -17.72
C GLY A 408 -15.41 -45.73 -16.53
N ALA A 409 -14.84 -46.90 -16.83
CA ALA A 409 -14.49 -47.89 -15.81
C ALA A 409 -13.37 -47.35 -14.90
N GLY A 410 -13.59 -47.38 -13.59
CA GLY A 410 -12.64 -46.89 -12.59
C GLY A 410 -12.70 -45.38 -12.32
N ALA A 411 -13.63 -44.65 -12.94
CA ALA A 411 -13.82 -43.22 -12.69
C ALA A 411 -14.25 -42.95 -11.24
N ALA A 412 -13.65 -41.95 -10.61
CA ALA A 412 -14.12 -41.41 -9.35
C ALA A 412 -15.48 -40.71 -9.50
N ALA A 413 -16.12 -40.37 -8.38
CA ALA A 413 -17.41 -39.67 -8.37
C ALA A 413 -17.30 -38.30 -9.07
N GLY A 414 -18.05 -38.13 -10.16
CA GLY A 414 -18.04 -36.95 -11.02
C GLY A 414 -16.86 -36.85 -12.00
N GLU A 415 -16.01 -37.87 -12.12
CA GLU A 415 -14.90 -37.92 -13.07
C GLU A 415 -15.36 -38.48 -14.44
N ILE A 416 -14.87 -37.88 -15.51
CA ILE A 416 -15.15 -38.31 -16.89
C ILE A 416 -13.85 -38.82 -17.52
N LEU A 417 -13.72 -40.15 -17.62
CA LEU A 417 -12.61 -40.79 -18.31
C LEU A 417 -12.92 -40.94 -19.80
N ASN A 418 -11.94 -40.68 -20.66
CA ASN A 418 -12.07 -40.91 -22.09
C ASN A 418 -12.16 -42.42 -22.38
N THR A 419 -13.27 -42.87 -22.95
CA THR A 419 -13.49 -44.27 -23.36
C THR A 419 -13.88 -44.38 -24.83
N ASN A 420 -14.18 -45.58 -25.33
CA ASN A 420 -14.66 -45.79 -26.69
C ASN A 420 -16.12 -45.33 -26.91
N VAL A 421 -16.81 -44.86 -25.87
CA VAL A 421 -18.18 -44.32 -25.92
C VAL A 421 -18.19 -42.91 -25.36
N ALA A 422 -18.97 -42.02 -25.97
CA ALA A 422 -19.16 -40.65 -25.48
C ALA A 422 -19.86 -40.63 -24.10
N PRO A 423 -19.53 -39.68 -23.21
CA PRO A 423 -20.12 -39.59 -21.87
C PRO A 423 -21.60 -39.20 -21.85
N GLY A 424 -22.12 -38.67 -22.97
CA GLY A 424 -23.45 -38.10 -23.03
C GLY A 424 -23.49 -36.68 -22.47
N VAL A 425 -24.70 -36.16 -22.22
CA VAL A 425 -24.87 -34.83 -21.63
C VAL A 425 -24.47 -34.88 -20.16
N THR A 426 -23.46 -34.10 -19.80
CA THR A 426 -22.99 -33.92 -18.43
C THR A 426 -23.39 -32.57 -17.89
N THR A 427 -23.66 -32.50 -16.58
CA THR A 427 -23.89 -31.24 -15.86
C THR A 427 -22.73 -31.01 -14.91
N ALA A 428 -22.17 -29.80 -14.91
CA ALA A 428 -21.10 -29.41 -13.98
C ALA A 428 -21.61 -29.24 -12.55
N TYR A 429 -20.75 -29.53 -11.57
CA TYR A 429 -20.98 -29.38 -10.14
C TYR A 429 -19.65 -28.91 -9.48
N ASP A 430 -19.72 -27.99 -8.50
CA ASP A 430 -18.55 -27.38 -7.85
C ASP A 430 -17.51 -26.81 -8.85
N ASN A 431 -17.90 -25.84 -9.68
CA ASN A 431 -17.07 -25.36 -10.80
C ASN A 431 -16.36 -24.02 -10.53
N LEU A 432 -15.05 -23.99 -10.77
CA LEU A 432 -14.22 -22.81 -10.97
C LEU A 432 -13.65 -22.83 -12.40
N SER A 433 -14.10 -21.91 -13.25
CA SER A 433 -13.68 -21.86 -14.66
C SER A 433 -13.48 -20.44 -15.18
N LEU A 434 -12.65 -20.35 -16.21
CA LEU A 434 -12.54 -19.15 -17.05
C LEU A 434 -12.78 -19.57 -18.50
N THR A 435 -13.69 -18.83 -19.14
CA THR A 435 -14.04 -19.05 -20.55
C THR A 435 -13.84 -17.78 -21.35
N PHE A 436 -13.42 -17.94 -22.60
CA PHE A 436 -13.52 -16.91 -23.62
C PHE A 436 -14.85 -17.05 -24.38
N ASN A 437 -15.29 -15.95 -24.98
CA ASN A 437 -16.44 -15.84 -25.90
C ASN A 437 -17.75 -16.40 -25.32
N ASN A 438 -18.35 -15.68 -24.38
CA ASN A 438 -19.72 -15.97 -23.93
C ASN A 438 -20.72 -15.54 -25.02
N ALA A 439 -21.60 -16.44 -25.44
CA ALA A 439 -22.58 -16.27 -26.52
C ALA A 439 -22.03 -16.22 -27.96
N GLY A 440 -20.75 -16.59 -28.17
CA GLY A 440 -20.21 -16.86 -29.51
C GLY A 440 -20.08 -15.67 -30.46
N ASN A 441 -20.00 -14.45 -29.94
CA ASN A 441 -19.67 -13.25 -30.72
C ASN A 441 -18.17 -12.96 -30.71
#